data_AF-A0AAD5VZ90-F1
#
_entry.id   AF-A0AAD5VZ90-F1
#
_cell.length_a   1.000
_cell.length_b   1.000
_cell.length_c   1.000
_cell.angle_alpha   90.00
_cell.angle_beta   90.00
_cell.angle_gamma   90.00
#
_symmetry.space_group_name_H-M   'P 1'
#
loop_
_entity.id
_entity.type
_entity.pdbx_description
1 polymer ?
#
loop_
_entity_poly.entity_id
_entity_poly.type
_entity_poly.pdbx_seq_one_letter_code
_entity_poly.pdbx_strand_id
1 'polypeptide(L)'
;MLQPRLFMAYLALPVSVAFAFVVYVTLNESGIPFRRPSEPERPDLSRYRHIQTLSADEFPLDDPQRRVILIGDIHGMDRWFRKLLDEVDYDSQTDVLVHTGDFIARGDYNGSMAVIDFMTTYNVAGVRGNHDQKVLEWREWMEWFDTLWDASEWLAELESAWNEAEEKGESLKRWVKEQRKEARGRDALWWKKIPKGWIPFGDHYRIAKALTEEQRAYLLSLPLKIHVPSAHTFVVHAGLLPGDVRYDYFDRERQPLARIPCIDSSCIDSDQKNVEALRSAQEREILERVPQNTIPWNNLNMRSVLRNNDISKKASKGTPWGVYWNTQMDMCNGYDLQNTVDKSSSFRIQGSDALDMSSQYLTTLPCHPSTVIYGHTAARGLDIGRFSVGLDTGCVHGRKLTALILGPNPLPGNEEWEEVQYDVSSNDGVYEGDLDDDDSNFVESAMTERTHSEKHRLTIRFGDNGQATLVGISCPQ
;
A
#
# COMPACT_ATOMS: atom_id res chain seq x y z
N MET A 1 54.64 47.17 55.66
CA MET A 1 53.86 46.98 54.42
C MET A 1 53.78 45.49 54.15
N LEU A 2 52.62 44.89 54.38
CA LEU A 2 52.34 43.47 54.14
C LEU A 2 51.94 43.25 52.68
N GLN A 3 52.46 42.18 52.08
CA GLN A 3 51.66 41.23 51.30
C GLN A 3 52.19 39.82 51.51
N PRO A 4 51.30 38.85 51.73
CA PRO A 4 51.44 37.55 51.12
C PRO A 4 50.14 37.18 50.38
N ARG A 5 50.23 37.03 49.06
CA ARG A 5 49.29 36.26 48.24
C ARG A 5 49.98 34.95 47.91
N LEU A 6 49.43 33.83 48.38
CA LEU A 6 49.51 32.46 47.83
C LEU A 6 49.29 31.46 48.99
N PHE A 7 48.04 31.27 49.44
CA PHE A 7 47.73 30.11 50.30
C PHE A 7 46.27 29.60 50.19
N MET A 8 45.44 30.15 49.29
CA MET A 8 44.01 29.80 49.18
C MET A 8 43.67 28.82 48.04
N ALA A 9 44.63 28.39 47.20
CA ALA A 9 44.34 27.55 46.03
C ALA A 9 44.49 26.03 46.28
N TYR A 10 45.16 25.60 47.36
CA TYR A 10 45.42 24.17 47.62
C TYR A 10 44.41 23.47 48.54
N LEU A 11 43.41 24.20 49.05
CA LEU A 11 42.36 23.62 49.91
C LEU A 11 41.01 23.42 49.20
N ALA A 12 40.79 24.01 48.03
CA ALA A 12 39.52 23.87 47.29
C ALA A 12 39.42 22.56 46.49
N LEU A 13 40.53 22.06 45.92
CA LEU A 13 40.55 20.80 45.18
C LEU A 13 40.26 19.55 46.04
N PRO A 14 40.89 19.36 47.22
CA PRO A 14 40.62 18.17 48.02
C PRO A 14 39.21 18.15 48.65
N VAL A 15 38.62 19.33 48.92
CA VAL A 15 37.23 19.42 49.41
C VAL A 15 36.22 19.06 48.31
N SER A 16 36.50 19.41 47.05
CA SER A 16 35.62 19.09 45.92
C SER A 16 35.65 17.60 45.55
N VAL A 17 36.83 16.97 45.59
CA VAL A 17 36.98 15.53 45.35
C VAL A 17 36.43 14.72 46.52
N ALA A 18 36.62 15.18 47.77
CA ALA A 18 36.01 14.56 48.94
C ALA A 18 34.47 14.68 48.91
N PHE A 19 33.91 15.81 48.45
CA PHE A 19 32.45 15.96 48.31
C PHE A 19 31.89 15.06 47.20
N ALA A 20 32.55 14.95 46.05
CA ALA A 20 32.17 14.02 44.99
C ALA A 20 32.28 12.55 45.43
N PHE A 21 33.32 12.19 46.19
CA PHE A 21 33.50 10.84 46.72
C PHE A 21 32.49 10.53 47.84
N VAL A 22 32.15 11.50 48.68
CA VAL A 22 31.10 11.36 49.70
C VAL A 22 29.72 11.28 49.06
N VAL A 23 29.42 12.03 47.99
CA VAL A 23 28.16 11.87 47.22
C VAL A 23 28.10 10.51 46.53
N TYR A 24 29.21 10.05 45.92
CA TYR A 24 29.28 8.72 45.31
C TYR A 24 29.11 7.60 46.34
N VAL A 25 29.78 7.68 47.49
CA VAL A 25 29.67 6.69 48.58
C VAL A 25 28.31 6.76 49.25
N THR A 26 27.74 7.94 49.50
CA THR A 26 26.39 8.07 50.09
C THR A 26 25.28 7.63 49.15
N LEU A 27 25.42 7.82 47.83
CA LEU A 27 24.49 7.24 46.85
C LEU A 27 24.63 5.71 46.73
N ASN A 28 25.83 5.16 46.98
CA ASN A 28 26.08 3.72 46.94
C ASN A 28 25.74 3.00 48.27
N GLU A 29 25.86 3.68 49.42
CA GLU A 29 25.55 3.17 50.76
C GLU A 29 24.09 3.38 51.18
N SER A 30 23.37 4.33 50.58
CA SER A 30 21.96 4.57 50.93
C SER A 30 21.01 3.47 50.46
N GLY A 31 21.51 2.46 49.73
CA GLY A 31 20.69 1.35 49.24
C GLY A 31 19.49 1.82 48.42
N ILE A 32 19.49 3.07 47.96
CA ILE A 32 18.50 3.60 47.03
C ILE A 32 18.91 2.99 45.70
N PRO A 33 18.20 1.96 45.20
CA PRO A 33 18.51 1.44 43.88
C PRO A 33 18.40 2.63 42.93
N PHE A 34 19.43 2.86 42.10
CA PHE A 34 19.26 3.64 40.89
C PHE A 34 18.17 2.95 40.08
N ARG A 35 16.94 3.35 40.33
CA ARG A 35 15.76 2.80 39.69
C ARG A 35 15.83 3.35 38.29
N ARG A 36 16.26 2.50 37.33
CA ARG A 36 16.01 2.78 35.92
C ARG A 36 14.55 3.23 35.83
N PRO A 37 14.26 4.38 35.22
CA PRO A 37 12.90 4.75 34.90
C PRO A 37 12.22 3.54 34.24
N SER A 38 10.96 3.28 34.57
CA SER A 38 10.19 2.25 33.87
C SER A 38 10.28 2.54 32.37
N GLU A 39 10.78 1.57 31.59
CA GLU A 39 10.89 1.73 30.14
C GLU A 39 9.50 2.06 29.55
N PRO A 40 9.38 3.07 28.69
CA PRO A 40 8.12 3.37 28.04
C PRO A 40 7.67 2.18 27.19
N GLU A 41 6.37 1.88 27.24
CA GLU A 41 5.77 0.82 26.44
C GLU A 41 5.97 1.10 24.95
N ARG A 42 6.23 0.05 24.17
CA ARG A 42 6.43 0.18 22.73
C ARG A 42 5.08 0.48 22.05
N PRO A 43 4.96 1.57 21.27
CA PRO A 43 3.70 1.89 20.60
C PRO A 43 3.40 0.93 19.44
N ASP A 44 2.15 0.94 18.96
CA ASP A 44 1.84 0.40 17.64
C ASP A 44 2.54 1.27 16.59
N LEU A 45 3.63 0.73 16.03
CA LEU A 45 4.42 1.41 14.99
C LEU A 45 3.68 1.48 13.66
N SER A 46 2.64 0.65 13.49
CA SER A 46 2.00 0.47 12.19
C SER A 46 0.99 1.57 11.88
N ARG A 47 0.26 2.03 12.91
CA ARG A 47 -0.63 3.21 12.83
C ARG A 47 -1.55 3.15 11.59
N TYR A 48 -2.20 2.00 11.40
CA TYR A 48 -3.02 1.78 10.20
C TYR A 48 -4.27 2.66 10.19
N ARG A 49 -4.48 3.37 9.09
CA ARG A 49 -5.79 3.91 8.72
C ARG A 49 -6.42 2.93 7.74
N HIS A 50 -7.51 2.26 8.12
CA HIS A 50 -8.00 1.12 7.33
C HIS A 50 -8.69 1.53 6.03
N ILE A 51 -9.59 2.51 6.07
CA ILE A 51 -10.47 2.88 4.96
C ILE A 51 -10.61 4.41 4.93
N GLN A 52 -10.66 4.98 3.72
CA GLN A 52 -11.17 6.32 3.44
C GLN A 52 -12.26 6.21 2.37
N THR A 53 -13.36 6.93 2.56
CA THR A 53 -14.40 7.07 1.53
C THR A 53 -14.26 8.45 0.91
N LEU A 54 -14.14 8.52 -0.42
CA LEU A 54 -14.12 9.80 -1.14
C LEU A 54 -15.53 10.14 -1.60
N SER A 55 -15.87 11.42 -1.48
CA SER A 55 -17.09 11.99 -2.03
C SER A 55 -17.01 12.17 -3.56
N ALA A 56 -18.15 12.44 -4.19
CA ALA A 56 -18.18 12.75 -5.62
C ALA A 56 -17.38 14.02 -5.98
N ASP A 57 -17.25 14.98 -5.05
CA ASP A 57 -16.45 16.20 -5.28
C ASP A 57 -14.94 15.93 -5.22
N GLU A 58 -14.54 14.98 -4.38
CA GLU A 58 -13.15 14.50 -4.26
C GLU A 58 -12.77 13.53 -5.39
N PHE A 59 -13.75 12.89 -6.03
CA PHE A 59 -13.56 11.98 -7.18
C PHE A 59 -14.58 12.30 -8.29
N PRO A 60 -14.40 13.42 -9.01
CA PRO A 60 -15.42 14.01 -9.88
C PRO A 60 -15.46 13.37 -11.26
N LEU A 61 -16.18 12.25 -11.41
CA LEU A 61 -16.34 11.61 -12.73
C LEU A 61 -17.38 12.30 -13.62
N ASP A 62 -18.36 12.98 -13.02
CA ASP A 62 -19.47 13.62 -13.73
C ASP A 62 -19.21 15.10 -14.08
N ASP A 63 -18.09 15.67 -13.63
CA ASP A 63 -17.72 17.06 -13.91
C ASP A 63 -17.03 17.17 -15.29
N PRO A 64 -17.62 17.87 -16.28
CA PRO A 64 -17.05 18.04 -17.61
C PRO A 64 -15.71 18.77 -17.65
N GLN A 65 -15.32 19.45 -16.57
CA GLN A 65 -14.09 20.25 -16.51
C GLN A 65 -12.98 19.58 -15.70
N ARG A 66 -13.26 18.44 -15.07
CA ARG A 66 -12.31 17.76 -14.19
C ARG A 66 -12.06 16.34 -14.67
N ARG A 67 -10.96 15.76 -14.22
CA ARG A 67 -10.61 14.35 -14.44
C ARG A 67 -9.83 13.84 -13.25
N VAL A 68 -9.86 12.53 -13.06
CA VAL A 68 -9.07 11.83 -12.06
C VAL A 68 -7.92 11.10 -12.75
N ILE A 69 -6.71 11.30 -12.26
CA ILE A 69 -5.48 10.66 -12.75
C ILE A 69 -4.95 9.77 -11.63
N LEU A 70 -5.01 8.46 -11.82
CA LEU A 70 -4.48 7.46 -10.89
C LEU A 70 -3.13 6.96 -11.38
N ILE A 71 -2.09 7.02 -10.54
CA ILE A 71 -0.71 6.63 -10.91
C ILE A 71 -0.30 5.38 -10.14
N GLY A 72 0.37 4.46 -10.86
CA GLY A 72 1.00 3.26 -10.30
C GLY A 72 2.22 3.54 -9.41
N ASP A 73 2.94 2.49 -9.04
CA ASP A 73 4.05 2.55 -8.10
C ASP A 73 5.23 3.38 -8.65
N ILE A 74 5.58 4.46 -7.95
CA ILE A 74 6.58 5.45 -8.39
C ILE A 74 7.98 5.09 -7.88
N HIS A 75 8.10 4.58 -6.66
CA HIS A 75 9.36 4.18 -6.04
C HIS A 75 10.48 5.24 -6.13
N GLY A 76 10.15 6.50 -5.85
CA GLY A 76 11.12 7.61 -5.89
C GLY A 76 11.63 7.97 -7.28
N MET A 77 11.04 7.45 -8.36
CA MET A 77 11.44 7.76 -9.74
C MET A 77 10.96 9.16 -10.19
N ASP A 78 11.34 10.21 -9.44
CA ASP A 78 10.86 11.61 -9.57
C ASP A 78 10.93 12.14 -11.01
N ARG A 79 12.05 11.91 -11.69
CA ARG A 79 12.23 12.34 -13.09
C ARG A 79 11.12 11.81 -14.00
N TRP A 80 10.78 10.53 -13.85
CA TRP A 80 9.78 9.88 -14.68
C TRP A 80 8.38 10.25 -14.21
N PHE A 81 8.15 10.32 -12.90
CA PHE A 81 6.90 10.85 -12.35
C PHE A 81 6.55 12.23 -12.93
N ARG A 82 7.48 13.19 -12.93
CA ARG A 82 7.26 14.51 -13.54
C ARG A 82 7.00 14.43 -15.03
N LYS A 83 7.76 13.60 -15.75
CA LYS A 83 7.54 13.39 -17.19
C LYS A 83 6.14 12.81 -17.49
N LEU A 84 5.60 11.96 -16.62
CA LEU A 84 4.24 11.44 -16.77
C LEU A 84 3.21 12.55 -16.56
N LEU A 85 3.39 13.38 -15.53
CA LEU A 85 2.54 14.56 -15.29
C LEU A 85 2.57 15.53 -16.48
N ASP A 86 3.74 15.76 -17.07
CA ASP A 86 3.90 16.59 -18.28
C ASP A 86 3.19 15.95 -19.49
N GLU A 87 3.29 14.63 -19.67
CA GLU A 87 2.67 13.91 -20.80
C GLU A 87 1.13 13.92 -20.73
N VAL A 88 0.57 13.98 -19.52
CA VAL A 88 -0.88 14.08 -19.32
C VAL A 88 -1.37 15.52 -19.19
N ASP A 89 -0.46 16.51 -19.25
CA ASP A 89 -0.74 17.94 -19.04
C ASP A 89 -1.47 18.16 -17.71
N TYR A 90 -0.89 17.62 -16.62
CA TYR A 90 -1.50 17.66 -15.29
C TYR A 90 -1.60 19.10 -14.75
N ASP A 91 -2.80 19.50 -14.33
CA ASP A 91 -3.06 20.75 -13.62
C ASP A 91 -3.72 20.49 -12.27
N SER A 92 -2.98 20.77 -11.19
CA SER A 92 -3.47 20.67 -9.81
C SER A 92 -4.73 21.49 -9.47
N GLN A 93 -5.11 22.48 -10.29
CA GLN A 93 -6.31 23.29 -10.06
C GLN A 93 -7.59 22.61 -10.58
N THR A 94 -7.47 21.76 -11.59
CA THR A 94 -8.62 21.11 -12.25
C THR A 94 -8.63 19.60 -12.07
N ASP A 95 -7.45 18.99 -12.06
CA ASP A 95 -7.27 17.54 -12.00
C ASP A 95 -7.22 17.04 -10.56
N VAL A 96 -7.72 15.83 -10.35
CA VAL A 96 -7.52 15.09 -9.10
C VAL A 96 -6.45 14.05 -9.34
N LEU A 97 -5.37 14.11 -8.56
CA LEU A 97 -4.32 13.10 -8.59
C LEU A 97 -4.50 12.09 -7.47
N VAL A 98 -4.37 10.80 -7.80
CA VAL A 98 -4.43 9.68 -6.84
C VAL A 98 -3.26 8.73 -7.08
N HIS A 99 -2.57 8.26 -6.03
CA HIS A 99 -1.51 7.24 -6.16
C HIS A 99 -1.93 5.89 -5.57
N THR A 100 -1.43 4.78 -6.14
CA THR A 100 -1.70 3.40 -5.66
C THR A 100 -0.76 2.93 -4.55
N GLY A 101 0.10 3.82 -4.04
CA GLY A 101 1.08 3.54 -2.99
C GLY A 101 2.47 3.31 -3.58
N ASP A 102 3.41 2.94 -2.72
CA ASP A 102 4.80 2.65 -3.07
C ASP A 102 5.42 3.75 -3.94
N PHE A 103 5.25 4.99 -3.47
CA PHE A 103 5.74 6.16 -4.18
C PHE A 103 7.15 6.57 -3.73
N ILE A 104 7.63 6.02 -2.60
CA ILE A 104 8.99 6.18 -2.07
C ILE A 104 9.72 4.84 -1.95
N ALA A 105 11.03 4.93 -1.69
CA ALA A 105 11.98 3.82 -1.58
C ALA A 105 12.19 3.07 -2.89
N ARG A 106 13.18 2.17 -2.92
CA ARG A 106 13.65 1.35 -4.06
C ARG A 106 14.39 2.12 -5.15
N GLY A 107 13.90 3.28 -5.56
CA GLY A 107 14.63 4.20 -6.44
C GLY A 107 15.71 4.97 -5.70
N ASP A 108 16.14 6.08 -6.27
CA ASP A 108 17.15 6.92 -5.64
C ASP A 108 16.58 7.68 -4.42
N TYR A 109 17.45 7.93 -3.44
CA TYR A 109 17.06 8.60 -2.19
C TYR A 109 16.51 10.00 -2.44
N ASN A 110 17.16 10.79 -3.31
CA ASN A 110 16.75 12.18 -3.57
C ASN A 110 15.39 12.23 -4.28
N GLY A 111 15.16 11.30 -5.21
CA GLY A 111 13.90 11.14 -5.90
C GLY A 111 12.79 10.72 -4.94
N SER A 112 13.05 9.81 -3.99
CA SER A 112 12.09 9.50 -2.92
C SER A 112 11.72 10.74 -2.10
N MET A 113 12.71 11.55 -1.71
CA MET A 113 12.46 12.80 -0.98
C MET A 113 11.71 13.85 -1.81
N ALA A 114 11.98 13.94 -3.11
CA ALA A 114 11.29 14.86 -4.02
C ALA A 114 9.82 14.45 -4.27
N VAL A 115 9.56 13.14 -4.40
CA VAL A 115 8.19 12.63 -4.60
C VAL A 115 7.36 12.85 -3.33
N ILE A 116 7.86 12.49 -2.13
CA ILE A 116 7.08 12.73 -0.90
C ILE A 116 6.85 14.23 -0.62
N ASP A 117 7.80 15.09 -0.98
CA ASP A 117 7.63 16.54 -0.91
C ASP A 117 6.49 17.01 -1.82
N PHE A 118 6.43 16.52 -3.06
CA PHE A 118 5.33 16.79 -3.97
C PHE A 118 3.99 16.29 -3.40
N MET A 119 3.93 15.02 -2.97
CA MET A 119 2.70 14.40 -2.47
C MET A 119 2.14 15.14 -1.25
N THR A 120 3.04 15.57 -0.35
CA THR A 120 2.69 16.34 0.85
C THR A 120 2.24 17.76 0.49
N THR A 121 2.97 18.45 -0.39
CA THR A 121 2.68 19.84 -0.78
C THR A 121 1.30 19.99 -1.43
N TYR A 122 0.93 19.04 -2.29
CA TYR A 122 -0.35 19.06 -2.98
C TYR A 122 -1.43 18.23 -2.26
N ASN A 123 -1.12 17.65 -1.10
CA ASN A 123 -2.00 16.77 -0.33
C ASN A 123 -2.68 15.71 -1.23
N VAL A 124 -1.87 15.02 -2.03
CA VAL A 124 -2.34 14.09 -3.06
C VAL A 124 -3.03 12.90 -2.40
N ALA A 125 -4.22 12.53 -2.87
CA ALA A 125 -4.93 11.37 -2.36
C ALA A 125 -4.20 10.07 -2.76
N GLY A 126 -4.35 9.03 -1.96
CA GLY A 126 -3.77 7.74 -2.33
C GLY A 126 -3.89 6.72 -1.23
N VAL A 127 -3.41 5.52 -1.52
CA VAL A 127 -3.33 4.43 -0.53
C VAL A 127 -1.89 4.20 -0.12
N ARG A 128 -1.70 3.68 1.09
CA ARG A 128 -0.38 3.33 1.60
C ARG A 128 0.11 2.02 0.99
N GLY A 129 1.31 2.03 0.43
CA GLY A 129 2.00 0.83 -0.03
C GLY A 129 2.86 0.15 1.04
N ASN A 130 3.37 -1.05 0.77
CA ASN A 130 4.19 -1.78 1.75
C ASN A 130 5.55 -1.12 1.98
N HIS A 131 6.13 -0.47 0.96
CA HIS A 131 7.35 0.31 1.13
C HIS A 131 7.09 1.60 1.91
N ASP A 132 5.98 2.29 1.63
CA ASP A 132 5.58 3.49 2.39
C ASP A 132 5.34 3.16 3.87
N GLN A 133 4.61 2.05 4.13
CA GLN A 133 4.38 1.53 5.48
C GLN A 133 5.69 1.24 6.19
N LYS A 134 6.68 0.70 5.47
CA LYS A 134 7.97 0.35 6.05
C LYS A 134 8.78 1.58 6.47
N VAL A 135 8.73 2.66 5.70
CA VAL A 135 9.34 3.95 6.06
C VAL A 135 8.66 4.51 7.31
N LEU A 136 7.33 4.54 7.35
CA LEU A 136 6.58 5.05 8.49
C LEU A 136 6.89 4.27 9.77
N GLU A 137 6.91 2.93 9.69
CA GLU A 137 7.25 2.06 10.81
C GLU A 137 8.66 2.34 11.36
N TRP A 138 9.63 2.62 10.48
CA TRP A 138 10.96 3.06 10.89
C TRP A 138 10.93 4.41 11.61
N ARG A 139 10.15 5.36 11.10
CA ARG A 139 10.02 6.68 11.73
C ARG A 139 9.40 6.56 13.13
N GLU A 140 8.28 5.86 13.27
CA GLU A 140 7.65 5.64 14.59
C GLU A 140 8.58 4.86 15.54
N TRP A 141 9.39 3.93 15.01
CA TRP A 141 10.39 3.23 15.81
C TRP A 141 11.46 4.18 16.33
N MET A 142 11.99 5.07 15.49
CA MET A 142 13.00 6.06 15.89
C MET A 142 12.47 6.99 16.97
N GLU A 143 11.26 7.54 16.79
CA GLU A 143 10.60 8.41 17.78
C GLU A 143 10.50 7.74 19.15
N TRP A 144 10.07 6.48 19.18
CA TRP A 144 10.02 5.72 20.42
C TRP A 144 11.41 5.39 20.96
N PHE A 145 12.33 4.97 20.09
CA PHE A 145 13.67 4.53 20.49
C PHE A 145 14.47 5.66 21.12
N ASP A 146 14.31 6.90 20.64
CA ASP A 146 14.94 8.10 21.20
C ASP A 146 14.44 8.47 22.60
N THR A 147 13.27 7.95 23.03
CA THR A 147 12.81 8.12 24.41
C THR A 147 13.52 7.21 25.41
N LEU A 148 14.27 6.20 24.93
CA LEU A 148 14.95 5.23 25.76
C LEU A 148 16.31 5.77 26.24
N TRP A 149 16.60 5.59 27.52
CA TRP A 149 17.85 6.04 28.13
C TRP A 149 19.09 5.44 27.46
N ASP A 150 20.06 6.26 27.07
CA ASP A 150 21.30 5.91 26.33
C ASP A 150 21.09 5.29 24.93
N ALA A 151 19.87 5.32 24.38
CA ALA A 151 19.58 4.64 23.11
C ALA A 151 20.10 5.40 21.89
N SER A 152 19.91 6.72 21.85
CA SER A 152 20.34 7.56 20.72
C SER A 152 21.85 7.59 20.56
N GLU A 153 22.61 7.57 21.66
CA GLU A 153 24.07 7.50 21.63
C GLU A 153 24.54 6.18 20.99
N TRP A 154 23.99 5.05 21.43
CA TRP A 154 24.29 3.74 20.85
C TRP A 154 23.93 3.68 19.35
N LEU A 155 22.79 4.24 18.95
CA LEU A 155 22.37 4.22 17.55
C LEU A 155 23.29 5.08 16.67
N ALA A 156 23.76 6.23 17.19
CA ALA A 156 24.71 7.10 16.49
C ALA A 156 26.09 6.43 16.34
N GLU A 157 26.58 5.74 17.37
CA GLU A 157 27.81 4.93 17.27
C GLU A 157 27.68 3.82 16.24
N LEU A 158 26.55 3.11 16.24
CA LEU A 158 26.28 2.05 15.28
C LEU A 158 26.18 2.58 13.85
N GLU A 159 25.57 3.74 13.64
CA GLU A 159 25.50 4.40 12.33
C GLU A 159 26.88 4.86 11.85
N SER A 160 27.70 5.42 12.74
CA SER A 160 29.09 5.78 12.42
C SER A 160 29.90 4.56 11.98
N ALA A 161 29.78 3.44 12.70
CA ALA A 161 30.43 2.19 12.34
C ALA A 161 29.94 1.63 10.98
N TRP A 162 28.64 1.80 10.68
CA TRP A 162 28.11 1.46 9.37
C TRP A 162 28.70 2.33 8.27
N ASN A 163 28.78 3.65 8.46
CA ASN A 163 29.33 4.56 7.44
C ASN A 163 30.79 4.20 7.09
N GLU A 164 31.61 3.87 8.09
CA GLU A 164 32.98 3.40 7.84
C GLU A 164 33.04 2.04 7.09
N ALA A 165 32.06 1.16 7.30
CA ALA A 165 31.97 -0.12 6.62
C ALA A 165 31.45 0.05 5.18
N GLU A 166 30.51 0.96 4.96
CA GLU A 166 29.97 1.31 3.64
C GLU A 166 31.06 1.90 2.74
N GLU A 167 31.92 2.79 3.27
CA GLU A 167 33.09 3.31 2.56
C GLU A 167 34.07 2.21 2.13
N LYS A 168 34.13 1.11 2.88
CA LYS A 168 34.94 -0.08 2.56
C LYS A 168 34.24 -1.03 1.59
N GLY A 169 33.03 -0.70 1.15
CA GLY A 169 32.22 -1.51 0.23
C GLY A 169 31.56 -2.73 0.87
N GLU A 170 31.33 -2.70 2.18
CA GLU A 170 30.64 -3.81 2.86
C GLU A 170 29.15 -3.91 2.50
N SER A 171 28.63 -5.13 2.47
CA SER A 171 27.20 -5.36 2.24
C SER A 171 26.40 -5.09 3.52
N LEU A 172 25.45 -4.16 3.47
CA LEU A 172 24.62 -3.79 4.63
C LEU A 172 23.93 -4.99 5.28
N LYS A 173 23.26 -5.83 4.46
CA LYS A 173 22.54 -7.01 4.96
C LYS A 173 23.49 -7.95 5.72
N ARG A 174 24.72 -8.13 5.20
CA ARG A 174 25.73 -8.98 5.82
C ARG A 174 26.29 -8.36 7.10
N TRP A 175 26.69 -7.08 7.05
CA TRP A 175 27.24 -6.35 8.17
C TRP A 175 26.26 -6.33 9.36
N VAL A 176 24.99 -5.96 9.13
CA VAL A 176 23.95 -5.96 10.19
C VAL A 176 23.79 -7.34 10.81
N LYS A 177 23.85 -8.41 10.00
CA LYS A 177 23.74 -9.79 10.49
C LYS A 177 24.92 -10.16 11.38
N GLU A 178 26.13 -9.75 11.02
CA GLU A 178 27.35 -9.97 11.79
C GLU A 178 27.30 -9.17 13.11
N GLN A 179 26.97 -7.88 13.06
CA GLN A 179 26.79 -7.04 14.25
C GLN A 179 25.77 -7.61 15.24
N ARG A 180 24.60 -8.06 14.75
CA ARG A 180 23.58 -8.73 15.59
C ARG A 180 24.11 -10.00 16.26
N LYS A 181 24.94 -10.77 15.57
CA LYS A 181 25.50 -12.05 16.06
C LYS A 181 26.60 -11.82 17.10
N GLU A 182 27.40 -10.78 16.91
CA GLU A 182 28.54 -10.46 17.77
C GLU A 182 28.16 -9.64 18.99
N ALA A 183 27.03 -8.92 18.95
CA ALA A 183 26.53 -8.13 20.06
C ALA A 183 26.49 -8.89 21.40
N ARG A 184 27.10 -8.30 22.44
CA ARG A 184 27.10 -8.80 23.82
C ARG A 184 26.66 -7.70 24.77
N GLY A 185 26.34 -8.07 26.01
CA GLY A 185 26.04 -7.10 27.07
C GLY A 185 24.94 -6.11 26.68
N ARG A 186 25.26 -4.81 26.73
CA ARG A 186 24.34 -3.71 26.44
C ARG A 186 23.88 -3.71 24.99
N ASP A 187 24.77 -3.92 24.03
CA ASP A 187 24.44 -3.91 22.60
C ASP A 187 23.43 -4.99 22.24
N ALA A 188 23.56 -6.17 22.86
CA ALA A 188 22.61 -7.27 22.66
C ALA A 188 21.20 -6.92 23.14
N LEU A 189 21.05 -5.99 24.09
CA LEU A 189 19.74 -5.48 24.53
C LEU A 189 19.16 -4.53 23.48
N TRP A 190 19.98 -3.62 22.93
CA TRP A 190 19.53 -2.68 21.91
C TRP A 190 19.16 -3.37 20.59
N TRP A 191 19.95 -4.34 20.15
CA TRP A 191 19.62 -5.14 18.97
C TRP A 191 18.30 -5.92 19.10
N LYS A 192 17.85 -6.26 20.33
CA LYS A 192 16.54 -6.88 20.57
C LYS A 192 15.37 -5.90 20.42
N LYS A 193 15.61 -4.60 20.55
CA LYS A 193 14.60 -3.55 20.35
C LYS A 193 14.35 -3.25 18.88
N ILE A 194 15.31 -3.55 18.00
CA ILE A 194 15.11 -3.53 16.54
C ILE A 194 14.30 -4.77 16.13
N PRO A 195 13.13 -4.62 15.49
CA PRO A 195 12.29 -5.75 15.15
C PRO A 195 12.98 -6.78 14.25
N LYS A 196 12.51 -8.03 14.31
CA LYS A 196 13.07 -9.12 13.50
C LYS A 196 12.87 -8.82 12.01
N GLY A 197 13.91 -9.01 11.21
CA GLY A 197 13.89 -8.78 9.76
C GLY A 197 14.09 -7.31 9.36
N TRP A 198 14.12 -6.37 10.31
CA TRP A 198 14.41 -4.98 10.03
C TRP A 198 15.92 -4.74 9.91
N ILE A 199 16.32 -4.03 8.87
CA ILE A 199 17.72 -3.71 8.54
C ILE A 199 17.88 -2.19 8.67
N PRO A 200 18.55 -1.68 9.73
CA PRO A 200 18.80 -0.25 9.87
C PRO A 200 19.76 0.24 8.77
N PHE A 201 19.82 1.56 8.57
CA PHE A 201 20.70 2.25 7.61
C PHE A 201 20.45 1.96 6.13
N GLY A 202 19.51 1.06 5.81
CA GLY A 202 19.03 0.86 4.45
C GLY A 202 18.16 2.02 3.97
N ASP A 203 17.69 1.89 2.74
CA ASP A 203 16.89 2.91 2.06
C ASP A 203 15.67 3.40 2.88
N HIS A 204 14.81 2.48 3.34
CA HIS A 204 13.66 2.85 4.18
C HIS A 204 14.04 3.58 5.46
N TYR A 205 15.16 3.21 6.09
CA TYR A 205 15.66 3.84 7.31
C TYR A 205 16.14 5.26 7.02
N ARG A 206 16.91 5.46 5.95
CA ARG A 206 17.43 6.78 5.57
C ARG A 206 16.30 7.75 5.25
N ILE A 207 15.30 7.30 4.50
CA ILE A 207 14.11 8.10 4.20
C ILE A 207 13.36 8.43 5.50
N ALA A 208 13.09 7.45 6.35
CA ALA A 208 12.39 7.65 7.62
C ALA A 208 13.05 8.69 8.54
N LYS A 209 14.38 8.62 8.65
CA LYS A 209 15.20 9.56 9.42
C LYS A 209 15.11 10.99 8.89
N ALA A 210 14.92 11.16 7.58
CA ALA A 210 14.89 12.45 6.90
C ALA A 210 13.49 13.07 6.79
N LEU A 211 12.43 12.34 7.12
CA LEU A 211 11.06 12.86 7.04
C LEU A 211 10.87 14.10 7.91
N THR A 212 10.15 15.10 7.39
CA THR A 212 9.60 16.18 8.22
C THR A 212 8.35 15.70 8.96
N GLU A 213 7.87 16.48 9.94
CA GLU A 213 6.62 16.15 10.64
C GLU A 213 5.41 16.23 9.69
N GLU A 214 5.42 17.14 8.71
CA GLU A 214 4.36 17.26 7.71
C GLU A 214 4.32 16.03 6.79
N GLN A 215 5.48 15.57 6.33
CA GLN A 215 5.60 14.37 5.49
C GLN A 215 5.20 13.10 6.27
N ARG A 216 5.58 13.02 7.55
CA ARG A 216 5.14 11.97 8.46
C ARG A 216 3.62 12.00 8.65
N ALA A 217 3.04 13.17 8.87
CA ALA A 217 1.59 13.35 9.03
C ALA A 217 0.84 12.96 7.75
N TYR A 218 1.39 13.30 6.58
CA TYR A 218 0.87 12.85 5.28
C TYR A 218 0.86 11.32 5.19
N LEU A 219 1.98 10.63 5.44
CA LEU A 219 2.01 9.16 5.44
C LEU A 219 1.01 8.54 6.42
N LEU A 220 0.89 9.10 7.62
CA LEU A 220 -0.09 8.69 8.64
C LEU A 220 -1.54 8.86 8.15
N SER A 221 -1.80 9.87 7.32
CA SER A 221 -3.11 10.14 6.75
C SER A 221 -3.52 9.12 5.68
N LEU A 222 -2.57 8.47 5.00
CA LEU A 222 -2.88 7.54 3.91
C LEU A 222 -3.60 6.27 4.42
N PRO A 223 -4.79 5.94 3.88
CA PRO A 223 -5.51 4.71 4.20
C PRO A 223 -4.89 3.49 3.49
N LEU A 224 -5.24 2.28 3.97
CA LEU A 224 -4.93 1.04 3.25
C LEU A 224 -5.84 0.80 2.04
N LYS A 225 -7.04 1.39 2.05
CA LYS A 225 -8.07 1.24 1.02
C LYS A 225 -8.84 2.55 0.85
N ILE A 226 -9.11 2.93 -0.38
CA ILE A 226 -10.06 3.99 -0.71
C ILE A 226 -11.32 3.35 -1.31
N HIS A 227 -12.49 3.82 -0.88
CA HIS A 227 -13.79 3.48 -1.44
C HIS A 227 -14.40 4.73 -2.08
N VAL A 228 -14.86 4.61 -3.33
CA VAL A 228 -15.50 5.69 -4.08
C VAL A 228 -16.90 5.23 -4.48
N PRO A 229 -17.93 5.49 -3.65
CA PRO A 229 -19.29 5.03 -3.91
C PRO A 229 -19.84 5.52 -5.25
N SER A 230 -19.67 6.82 -5.55
CA SER A 230 -20.15 7.44 -6.80
C SER A 230 -19.56 6.83 -8.07
N ALA A 231 -18.42 6.13 -7.96
CA ALA A 231 -17.76 5.46 -9.07
C ALA A 231 -17.83 3.92 -8.97
N HIS A 232 -18.47 3.37 -7.94
CA HIS A 232 -18.45 1.94 -7.58
C HIS A 232 -17.05 1.33 -7.71
N THR A 233 -16.08 2.03 -7.11
CA THR A 233 -14.66 1.75 -7.30
C THR A 233 -13.91 1.68 -5.99
N PHE A 234 -12.91 0.81 -5.95
CA PHE A 234 -11.93 0.71 -4.87
C PHE A 234 -10.53 1.04 -5.38
N VAL A 235 -9.73 1.70 -4.54
CA VAL A 235 -8.27 1.79 -4.73
C VAL A 235 -7.62 1.05 -3.57
N VAL A 236 -6.68 0.15 -3.86
CA VAL A 236 -5.93 -0.62 -2.88
C VAL A 236 -4.50 -0.81 -3.40
N HIS A 237 -3.51 -0.90 -2.52
CA HIS A 237 -2.14 -1.06 -2.99
C HIS A 237 -1.91 -2.44 -3.64
N ALA A 238 -2.12 -3.54 -2.90
CA ALA A 238 -1.82 -4.88 -3.40
C ALA A 238 -3.06 -5.66 -3.87
N GLY A 239 -4.08 -5.79 -3.02
CA GLY A 239 -5.25 -6.57 -3.37
C GLY A 239 -6.42 -6.50 -2.40
N LEU A 240 -7.59 -6.84 -2.93
CA LEU A 240 -8.88 -6.88 -2.26
C LEU A 240 -9.69 -8.06 -2.80
N LEU A 241 -10.22 -8.91 -1.93
CA LEU A 241 -11.05 -10.04 -2.35
C LEU A 241 -12.53 -9.64 -2.40
N PRO A 242 -13.31 -10.11 -3.40
CA PRO A 242 -14.74 -9.78 -3.50
C PRO A 242 -15.61 -10.54 -2.48
N GLY A 243 -15.07 -11.62 -1.89
CA GLY A 243 -15.74 -12.49 -0.96
C GLY A 243 -14.74 -13.36 -0.19
N ASP A 244 -15.23 -14.13 0.78
CA ASP A 244 -14.41 -15.03 1.56
C ASP A 244 -14.11 -16.31 0.76
N VAL A 245 -12.86 -16.47 0.35
CA VAL A 245 -12.37 -17.59 -0.48
C VAL A 245 -12.49 -18.97 0.19
N ARG A 246 -12.86 -19.03 1.47
CA ARG A 246 -13.09 -20.30 2.19
C ARG A 246 -14.45 -20.91 1.92
N TYR A 247 -15.39 -20.14 1.35
CA TYR A 247 -16.77 -20.55 1.14
C TYR A 247 -17.15 -20.43 -0.33
N ASP A 248 -18.22 -21.14 -0.72
CA ASP A 248 -18.79 -21.05 -2.06
C ASP A 248 -19.29 -19.63 -2.35
N TYR A 249 -19.23 -19.21 -3.63
CA TYR A 249 -19.64 -17.88 -4.05
C TYR A 249 -21.12 -17.58 -3.79
N PHE A 250 -21.96 -18.61 -3.76
CA PHE A 250 -23.40 -18.49 -3.58
C PHE A 250 -23.85 -18.69 -2.12
N ASP A 251 -22.92 -18.81 -1.16
CA ASP A 251 -23.23 -18.89 0.27
C ASP A 251 -23.82 -17.56 0.78
N ARG A 252 -25.16 -17.51 0.85
CA ARG A 252 -25.95 -16.32 1.24
C ARG A 252 -25.72 -15.85 2.67
N GLU A 253 -25.20 -16.70 3.55
CA GLU A 253 -24.94 -16.33 4.94
C GLU A 253 -23.61 -15.61 5.08
N ARG A 254 -22.61 -16.02 4.29
CA ARG A 254 -21.21 -15.62 4.48
C ARG A 254 -20.67 -14.71 3.39
N GLN A 255 -21.22 -14.77 2.17
CA GLN A 255 -20.73 -13.95 1.07
C GLN A 255 -21.49 -12.63 0.96
N PRO A 256 -20.80 -11.48 0.88
CA PRO A 256 -21.45 -10.19 0.74
C PRO A 256 -22.21 -10.05 -0.59
N LEU A 257 -21.71 -10.68 -1.66
CA LEU A 257 -22.30 -10.60 -3.00
C LEU A 257 -23.45 -11.60 -3.24
N ALA A 258 -23.61 -12.61 -2.39
CA ALA A 258 -24.66 -13.62 -2.53
C ALA A 258 -26.04 -13.17 -2.01
N ARG A 259 -26.13 -11.96 -1.45
CA ARG A 259 -27.36 -11.41 -0.87
C ARG A 259 -27.48 -9.91 -1.12
N ILE A 260 -28.72 -9.44 -1.17
CA ILE A 260 -29.03 -8.00 -1.17
C ILE A 260 -28.84 -7.49 0.26
N PRO A 261 -28.07 -6.40 0.48
CA PRO A 261 -27.87 -5.83 1.82
C PRO A 261 -29.16 -5.18 2.33
N CYS A 262 -29.39 -5.24 3.65
CA CYS A 262 -30.51 -4.55 4.28
C CYS A 262 -30.13 -3.12 4.65
N ILE A 263 -30.97 -2.15 4.27
CA ILE A 263 -30.86 -0.75 4.69
C ILE A 263 -31.96 -0.51 5.72
N ASP A 264 -31.59 -0.10 6.94
CA ASP A 264 -32.50 0.23 8.05
C ASP A 264 -33.55 -0.84 8.41
N SER A 265 -33.13 -1.87 9.17
CA SER A 265 -33.93 -2.92 9.86
C SER A 265 -35.04 -3.67 9.08
N SER A 266 -35.35 -3.26 7.86
CA SER A 266 -36.40 -3.75 6.98
C SER A 266 -35.74 -4.31 5.72
N CYS A 267 -35.39 -5.59 5.78
CA CYS A 267 -34.91 -6.34 4.62
C CYS A 267 -36.03 -6.67 3.60
N ILE A 268 -37.26 -6.23 3.87
CA ILE A 268 -38.49 -6.69 3.21
C ILE A 268 -39.03 -5.65 2.22
N ASP A 269 -38.51 -4.41 2.25
CA ASP A 269 -39.01 -3.31 1.44
C ASP A 269 -37.87 -2.45 0.89
N SER A 270 -36.77 -3.10 0.44
CA SER A 270 -35.79 -2.42 -0.40
C SER A 270 -36.47 -2.11 -1.73
N ASP A 271 -37.18 -0.98 -1.76
CA ASP A 271 -37.67 -0.39 -2.99
C ASP A 271 -36.44 -0.32 -3.91
N GLN A 272 -36.40 -1.13 -4.98
CA GLN A 272 -35.31 -1.16 -5.98
C GLN A 272 -35.01 0.24 -6.56
N LYS A 273 -35.80 1.25 -6.19
CA LYS A 273 -35.63 2.67 -6.45
C LYS A 273 -34.34 3.28 -5.88
N ASN A 274 -33.65 2.65 -4.90
CA ASN A 274 -32.37 3.16 -4.39
C ASN A 274 -31.21 2.17 -4.58
N VAL A 275 -30.97 1.77 -5.83
CA VAL A 275 -29.84 0.92 -6.26
C VAL A 275 -28.52 1.42 -5.70
N GLU A 276 -28.29 2.73 -5.72
CA GLU A 276 -27.05 3.36 -5.28
C GLU A 276 -26.73 3.07 -3.80
N ALA A 277 -27.73 3.25 -2.93
CA ALA A 277 -27.56 2.97 -1.51
C ALA A 277 -27.34 1.47 -1.23
N LEU A 278 -27.97 0.59 -2.02
CA LEU A 278 -27.76 -0.85 -1.91
C LEU A 278 -26.34 -1.24 -2.35
N ARG A 279 -25.84 -0.68 -3.46
CA ARG A 279 -24.46 -0.89 -3.93
C ARG A 279 -23.47 -0.42 -2.89
N SER A 280 -23.63 0.81 -2.41
CA SER A 280 -22.80 1.37 -1.34
C SER A 280 -22.79 0.49 -0.08
N ALA A 281 -23.94 -0.07 0.31
CA ALA A 281 -24.02 -0.97 1.45
C ALA A 281 -23.31 -2.31 1.19
N GLN A 282 -23.47 -2.89 -0.01
CA GLN A 282 -22.83 -4.15 -0.39
C GLN A 282 -21.32 -4.00 -0.50
N GLU A 283 -20.83 -2.90 -1.07
CA GLU A 283 -19.41 -2.56 -1.18
C GLU A 283 -18.73 -2.43 0.18
N ARG A 284 -19.41 -1.82 1.17
CA ARG A 284 -18.91 -1.80 2.56
C ARG A 284 -18.78 -3.20 3.16
N GLU A 285 -19.71 -4.10 2.86
CA GLU A 285 -19.62 -5.49 3.34
C GLU A 285 -18.41 -6.21 2.77
N ILE A 286 -18.01 -5.93 1.52
CA ILE A 286 -16.75 -6.43 0.93
C ILE A 286 -15.55 -5.95 1.76
N LEU A 287 -15.54 -4.67 2.13
CA LEU A 287 -14.42 -4.06 2.87
C LEU A 287 -14.32 -4.56 4.32
N GLU A 288 -15.46 -4.76 4.99
CA GLU A 288 -15.53 -4.95 6.43
C GLU A 288 -15.80 -6.40 6.86
N ARG A 289 -16.53 -7.19 6.05
CA ARG A 289 -16.94 -8.55 6.43
C ARG A 289 -16.10 -9.66 5.82
N VAL A 290 -15.42 -9.40 4.70
CA VAL A 290 -14.48 -10.38 4.14
C VAL A 290 -13.24 -10.43 5.02
N PRO A 291 -13.00 -11.51 5.79
CA PRO A 291 -12.00 -11.49 6.86
C PRO A 291 -10.58 -11.18 6.34
N GLN A 292 -10.25 -11.65 5.14
CA GLN A 292 -8.98 -11.40 4.47
C GLN A 292 -8.75 -9.90 4.21
N ASN A 293 -9.81 -9.14 3.92
CA ASN A 293 -9.74 -7.70 3.65
C ASN A 293 -9.56 -6.86 4.92
N THR A 294 -9.80 -7.44 6.11
CA THR A 294 -9.61 -6.75 7.40
C THR A 294 -8.16 -6.79 7.90
N ILE A 295 -7.32 -7.64 7.30
CA ILE A 295 -5.93 -7.87 7.71
C ILE A 295 -5.01 -6.92 6.93
N PRO A 296 -4.33 -5.95 7.57
CA PRO A 296 -3.48 -4.97 6.89
C PRO A 296 -2.40 -5.59 6.00
N TRP A 297 -1.78 -6.67 6.49
CA TRP A 297 -0.75 -7.38 5.73
C TRP A 297 -1.25 -7.86 4.37
N ASN A 298 -2.51 -8.32 4.28
CA ASN A 298 -3.10 -8.76 3.02
C ASN A 298 -3.27 -7.59 2.05
N ASN A 299 -3.79 -6.44 2.51
CA ASN A 299 -4.00 -5.26 1.63
C ASN A 299 -2.67 -4.68 1.10
N LEU A 300 -1.58 -4.89 1.82
CA LEU A 300 -0.25 -4.43 1.48
C LEU A 300 0.59 -5.44 0.70
N ASN A 301 0.25 -6.74 0.70
CA ASN A 301 1.16 -7.77 0.18
C ASN A 301 0.49 -8.83 -0.71
N MET A 302 -0.84 -8.90 -0.78
CA MET A 302 -1.54 -9.93 -1.53
C MET A 302 -1.17 -9.91 -3.02
N ARG A 303 -0.74 -11.06 -3.54
CA ARG A 303 -0.60 -11.30 -4.98
C ARG A 303 -1.50 -12.44 -5.46
N SER A 304 -1.73 -13.44 -4.61
CA SER A 304 -2.49 -14.63 -4.96
C SER A 304 -3.12 -15.32 -3.75
N VAL A 305 -4.03 -16.24 -4.05
CA VAL A 305 -4.69 -17.13 -3.09
C VAL A 305 -4.21 -18.56 -3.35
N LEU A 306 -3.70 -19.22 -2.31
CA LEU A 306 -3.21 -20.59 -2.39
C LEU A 306 -4.38 -21.59 -2.37
N ARG A 307 -4.10 -22.86 -2.71
CA ARG A 307 -5.11 -23.94 -2.72
C ARG A 307 -5.75 -24.22 -1.35
N ASN A 308 -5.06 -23.85 -0.27
CA ASN A 308 -5.58 -23.95 1.10
C ASN A 308 -6.30 -22.67 1.55
N ASN A 309 -6.60 -21.74 0.63
CA ASN A 309 -7.26 -20.46 0.85
C ASN A 309 -6.43 -19.41 1.61
N ASP A 310 -5.13 -19.67 1.82
CA ASP A 310 -4.22 -18.69 2.41
C ASP A 310 -3.80 -17.63 1.39
N ILE A 311 -3.62 -16.40 1.88
CA ILE A 311 -3.10 -15.30 1.09
C ILE A 311 -1.58 -15.42 0.94
N SER A 312 -1.10 -15.23 -0.29
CA SER A 312 0.31 -15.32 -0.64
C SER A 312 0.80 -14.01 -1.23
N LYS A 313 2.01 -13.62 -0.79
CA LYS A 313 2.79 -12.53 -1.40
C LYS A 313 3.59 -12.96 -2.64
N LYS A 314 3.53 -14.23 -3.03
CA LYS A 314 4.25 -14.78 -4.19
C LYS A 314 3.33 -14.82 -5.40
N ALA A 315 3.72 -14.13 -6.46
CA ALA A 315 2.99 -14.13 -7.74
C ALA A 315 3.00 -15.51 -8.42
N SER A 316 4.07 -16.29 -8.26
CA SER A 316 4.28 -17.59 -8.91
C SER A 316 3.50 -18.76 -8.29
N LYS A 317 2.73 -18.52 -7.21
CA LYS A 317 2.02 -19.58 -6.50
C LYS A 317 0.55 -19.22 -6.33
N GLY A 318 -0.33 -20.20 -6.47
CA GLY A 318 -1.76 -20.00 -6.29
C GLY A 318 -2.42 -19.28 -7.46
N THR A 319 -3.67 -18.89 -7.25
CA THR A 319 -4.48 -18.18 -8.24
C THR A 319 -4.36 -16.67 -7.96
N PRO A 320 -4.02 -15.83 -8.95
CA PRO A 320 -3.98 -14.38 -8.76
C PRO A 320 -5.31 -13.87 -8.20
N TRP A 321 -5.26 -12.98 -7.21
CA TRP A 321 -6.48 -12.53 -6.51
C TRP A 321 -7.46 -11.82 -7.46
N GLY A 322 -6.94 -11.12 -8.48
CA GLY A 322 -7.74 -10.45 -9.50
C GLY A 322 -8.63 -11.40 -10.31
N VAL A 323 -8.27 -12.68 -10.42
CA VAL A 323 -9.13 -13.70 -11.06
C VAL A 323 -10.42 -13.87 -10.27
N TYR A 324 -10.33 -13.97 -8.94
CA TYR A 324 -11.52 -14.07 -8.08
C TYR A 324 -12.40 -12.82 -8.20
N TRP A 325 -11.78 -11.64 -8.23
CA TRP A 325 -12.49 -10.38 -8.40
C TRP A 325 -13.31 -10.37 -9.69
N ASN A 326 -12.66 -10.56 -10.85
CA ASN A 326 -13.34 -10.51 -12.14
C ASN A 326 -14.43 -11.59 -12.25
N THR A 327 -14.15 -12.83 -11.81
CA THR A 327 -15.14 -13.91 -11.85
C THR A 327 -16.40 -13.59 -11.04
N GLN A 328 -16.30 -13.03 -9.84
CA GLN A 328 -17.50 -12.67 -9.08
C GLN A 328 -18.23 -11.45 -9.64
N MET A 329 -17.49 -10.45 -10.12
CA MET A 329 -18.10 -9.28 -10.75
C MET A 329 -18.81 -9.63 -12.07
N ASP A 330 -18.30 -10.60 -12.84
CA ASP A 330 -18.97 -11.12 -14.05
C ASP A 330 -20.29 -11.85 -13.74
N MET A 331 -20.45 -12.39 -12.53
CA MET A 331 -21.69 -13.04 -12.10
C MET A 331 -22.74 -12.04 -11.57
N CYS A 332 -22.37 -10.79 -11.30
CA CYS A 332 -23.30 -9.77 -10.81
C CYS A 332 -24.35 -9.39 -11.86
N ASN A 333 -25.64 -9.53 -11.53
CA ASN A 333 -26.75 -9.30 -12.47
C ASN A 333 -27.84 -8.35 -11.92
N GLY A 334 -27.46 -7.47 -11.00
CA GLY A 334 -28.34 -6.51 -10.34
C GLY A 334 -29.19 -7.11 -9.22
N TYR A 335 -30.03 -6.27 -8.60
CA TYR A 335 -30.87 -6.64 -7.46
C TYR A 335 -32.25 -7.19 -7.84
N ASP A 336 -32.50 -7.42 -9.13
CA ASP A 336 -33.77 -7.99 -9.59
C ASP A 336 -33.76 -9.51 -9.58
N LEU A 337 -34.26 -10.07 -8.47
CA LEU A 337 -34.35 -11.50 -8.24
C LEU A 337 -35.35 -12.21 -9.18
N GLN A 338 -36.20 -11.49 -9.93
CA GLN A 338 -37.10 -12.11 -10.90
C GLN A 338 -36.34 -12.61 -12.14
N ASN A 339 -35.21 -11.99 -12.50
CA ASN A 339 -34.40 -12.37 -13.65
C ASN A 339 -33.35 -13.47 -13.36
N THR A 340 -33.14 -13.85 -12.10
CA THR A 340 -32.22 -14.93 -11.71
C THR A 340 -32.67 -16.33 -12.19
N VAL A 341 -33.89 -16.47 -12.71
CA VAL A 341 -34.49 -17.76 -13.11
C VAL A 341 -34.52 -17.98 -14.64
N ASP A 342 -34.30 -16.96 -15.46
CA ASP A 342 -34.74 -16.99 -16.88
C ASP A 342 -33.66 -17.28 -17.95
N LYS A 343 -32.53 -17.89 -17.59
CA LYS A 343 -31.54 -18.41 -18.57
C LYS A 343 -31.36 -19.93 -18.58
N SER A 344 -32.33 -20.70 -18.09
CA SER A 344 -32.49 -22.09 -18.50
C SER A 344 -33.93 -22.35 -18.95
N SER A 345 -34.11 -22.41 -20.27
CA SER A 345 -35.16 -23.14 -20.98
C SER A 345 -36.16 -23.92 -20.11
N SER A 346 -37.39 -23.42 -20.04
CA SER A 346 -38.64 -24.19 -20.05
C SER A 346 -38.70 -25.48 -19.21
N PHE A 347 -39.07 -25.38 -17.94
CA PHE A 347 -39.89 -26.43 -17.30
C PHE A 347 -40.85 -25.80 -16.29
N ARG A 348 -42.13 -25.71 -16.66
CA ARG A 348 -43.20 -25.31 -15.75
C ARG A 348 -43.46 -26.46 -14.78
N ILE A 349 -43.30 -26.20 -13.48
CA ILE A 349 -43.98 -26.99 -12.44
C ILE A 349 -44.91 -26.04 -11.70
N GLN A 350 -46.22 -26.26 -11.87
CA GLN A 350 -47.24 -25.70 -10.99
C GLN A 350 -47.13 -26.40 -9.64
N GLY A 351 -46.90 -25.63 -8.58
CA GLY A 351 -46.93 -26.16 -7.22
C GLY A 351 -46.40 -25.15 -6.22
N SER A 352 -47.30 -24.62 -5.42
CA SER A 352 -47.01 -23.91 -4.18
C SER A 352 -46.16 -24.80 -3.28
N ASP A 353 -44.92 -24.42 -3.05
CA ASP A 353 -44.23 -24.49 -1.76
C ASP A 353 -42.87 -23.78 -1.91
N ALA A 354 -42.78 -22.59 -1.31
CA ALA A 354 -41.54 -21.88 -1.11
C ALA A 354 -40.77 -22.62 -0.01
N LEU A 355 -39.69 -23.31 -0.36
CA LEU A 355 -38.50 -23.61 0.45
C LEU A 355 -37.70 -24.71 -0.27
N ASP A 356 -36.39 -24.49 -0.39
CA ASP A 356 -35.38 -25.42 -0.94
C ASP A 356 -35.18 -25.43 -2.47
N MET A 357 -34.76 -24.29 -3.02
CA MET A 357 -34.01 -24.27 -4.29
C MET A 357 -32.56 -24.63 -4.00
N SER A 358 -32.20 -25.87 -4.33
CA SER A 358 -30.84 -26.38 -4.21
C SER A 358 -29.82 -25.48 -4.93
N SER A 359 -28.66 -25.32 -4.31
CA SER A 359 -27.46 -24.59 -4.74
C SER A 359 -26.92 -24.93 -6.15
N GLN A 360 -27.56 -25.84 -6.90
CA GLN A 360 -27.04 -26.43 -8.14
C GLN A 360 -27.29 -25.65 -9.43
N TYR A 361 -28.05 -24.54 -9.41
CA TYR A 361 -28.43 -23.81 -10.64
C TYR A 361 -28.22 -22.29 -10.61
N LEU A 362 -27.67 -21.73 -9.53
CA LEU A 362 -27.37 -20.30 -9.50
C LEU A 362 -26.12 -20.04 -10.36
N THR A 363 -26.29 -19.20 -11.38
CA THR A 363 -25.21 -18.74 -12.26
C THR A 363 -24.94 -17.25 -12.11
N THR A 364 -25.75 -16.55 -11.32
CA THR A 364 -25.69 -15.09 -11.14
C THR A 364 -25.85 -14.72 -9.67
N LEU A 365 -25.26 -13.59 -9.29
CA LEU A 365 -25.24 -13.02 -7.95
C LEU A 365 -26.10 -11.74 -7.91
N PRO A 366 -26.85 -11.50 -6.82
CA PRO A 366 -27.67 -10.30 -6.63
C PRO A 366 -26.81 -9.10 -6.22
N CYS A 367 -25.95 -8.67 -7.13
CA CYS A 367 -25.02 -7.55 -6.97
C CYS A 367 -24.89 -6.78 -8.26
N HIS A 368 -24.32 -5.57 -8.17
CA HIS A 368 -23.76 -4.89 -9.32
C HIS A 368 -22.23 -4.96 -9.26
N PRO A 369 -21.54 -4.98 -10.41
CA PRO A 369 -20.09 -5.06 -10.42
C PRO A 369 -19.45 -3.77 -9.87
N SER A 370 -18.23 -3.90 -9.33
CA SER A 370 -17.40 -2.77 -8.89
C SER A 370 -16.00 -2.94 -9.44
N THR A 371 -15.31 -1.83 -9.72
CA THR A 371 -13.94 -1.87 -10.27
C THR A 371 -12.90 -1.70 -9.16
N VAL A 372 -11.79 -2.43 -9.22
CA VAL A 372 -10.66 -2.25 -8.30
C VAL A 372 -9.42 -1.78 -9.04
N ILE A 373 -8.76 -0.73 -8.53
CA ILE A 373 -7.53 -0.17 -9.08
C ILE A 373 -6.38 -0.41 -8.08
N TYR A 374 -5.23 -0.87 -8.55
CA TYR A 374 -4.14 -1.30 -7.68
C TYR A 374 -2.73 -1.19 -8.29
N GLY A 375 -1.71 -1.37 -7.45
CA GLY A 375 -0.27 -1.36 -7.79
C GLY A 375 0.43 -2.70 -7.46
N HIS A 376 1.60 -2.63 -6.81
CA HIS A 376 2.35 -3.72 -6.12
C HIS A 376 2.92 -4.88 -6.96
N THR A 377 2.33 -5.21 -8.10
CA THR A 377 2.63 -6.46 -8.83
C THR A 377 3.33 -6.21 -10.17
N ALA A 378 4.45 -5.48 -10.15
CA ALA A 378 5.30 -5.18 -11.31
C ALA A 378 5.62 -6.40 -12.18
N ALA A 379 5.78 -7.58 -11.58
CA ALA A 379 6.07 -8.82 -12.30
C ALA A 379 5.02 -9.17 -13.37
N ARG A 380 3.76 -8.74 -13.20
CA ARG A 380 2.67 -8.93 -14.17
C ARG A 380 2.63 -7.85 -15.25
N GLY A 381 3.37 -6.75 -15.08
CA GLY A 381 3.29 -5.59 -15.96
C GLY A 381 1.91 -4.95 -15.88
N LEU A 382 1.42 -4.47 -17.03
CA LEU A 382 0.09 -3.87 -17.11
C LEU A 382 -0.97 -4.98 -17.01
N ASP A 383 -1.69 -5.02 -15.87
CA ASP A 383 -2.59 -6.12 -15.52
C ASP A 383 -4.06 -5.65 -15.60
N ILE A 384 -4.69 -5.87 -16.76
CA ILE A 384 -6.04 -5.38 -17.06
C ILE A 384 -7.03 -6.53 -17.11
N GLY A 385 -7.99 -6.51 -16.19
CA GLY A 385 -9.23 -7.28 -16.24
C GLY A 385 -10.44 -6.38 -16.51
N ARG A 386 -11.62 -6.97 -16.74
CA ARG A 386 -12.85 -6.19 -16.97
C ARG A 386 -13.21 -5.28 -15.77
N PHE A 387 -12.94 -5.75 -14.56
CA PHE A 387 -13.29 -5.09 -13.30
C PHE A 387 -12.08 -4.90 -12.37
N SER A 388 -10.86 -5.11 -12.87
CA SER A 388 -9.63 -4.91 -12.09
C SER A 388 -8.55 -4.26 -12.96
N VAL A 389 -7.88 -3.23 -12.44
CA VAL A 389 -6.88 -2.45 -13.18
C VAL A 389 -5.60 -2.31 -12.35
N GLY A 390 -4.55 -3.05 -12.72
CA GLY A 390 -3.23 -2.95 -12.13
C GLY A 390 -2.33 -1.96 -12.87
N LEU A 391 -1.78 -0.98 -12.15
CA LEU A 391 -1.00 0.14 -12.68
C LEU A 391 0.51 0.04 -12.44
N ASP A 392 0.95 -0.89 -11.59
CA ASP A 392 2.38 -1.12 -11.37
C ASP A 392 2.99 -1.86 -12.57
N THR A 393 3.57 -1.07 -13.48
CA THR A 393 4.27 -1.56 -14.66
C THR A 393 5.79 -1.66 -14.46
N GLY A 394 6.30 -1.48 -13.23
CA GLY A 394 7.70 -1.67 -12.87
C GLY A 394 8.67 -0.57 -13.30
N CYS A 395 8.33 0.70 -13.10
CA CYS A 395 9.18 1.85 -13.48
C CYS A 395 10.60 1.74 -12.86
N VAL A 396 10.71 1.37 -11.58
CA VAL A 396 11.98 1.17 -10.88
C VAL A 396 12.85 0.05 -11.49
N HIS A 397 12.24 -0.86 -12.25
CA HIS A 397 12.91 -1.96 -12.94
C HIS A 397 13.28 -1.64 -14.40
N GLY A 398 13.32 -0.35 -14.78
CA GLY A 398 13.67 0.04 -16.13
C GLY A 398 12.50 0.00 -17.13
N ARG A 399 11.27 -0.28 -16.67
CA ARG A 399 10.11 -0.54 -17.54
C ARG A 399 9.30 0.74 -17.78
N LYS A 400 8.04 0.78 -17.35
CA LYS A 400 7.15 1.93 -17.56
C LYS A 400 6.56 2.42 -16.24
N LEU A 401 6.23 3.70 -16.17
CA LEU A 401 5.30 4.27 -15.19
C LEU A 401 3.97 4.52 -15.89
N THR A 402 2.88 4.06 -15.29
CA THR A 402 1.55 4.08 -15.90
C THR A 402 0.55 4.88 -15.08
N ALA A 403 -0.29 5.65 -15.76
CA ALA A 403 -1.45 6.33 -15.22
C ALA A 403 -2.74 5.82 -15.86
N LEU A 404 -3.82 5.80 -15.08
CA LEU A 404 -5.21 5.65 -15.52
C LEU A 404 -5.91 7.01 -15.40
N ILE A 405 -6.59 7.44 -16.45
CA ILE A 405 -7.29 8.71 -16.50
C ILE A 405 -8.78 8.45 -16.66
N LEU A 406 -9.56 9.01 -15.75
CA LEU A 406 -11.01 8.91 -15.71
C LEU A 406 -11.62 10.31 -15.83
N GLY A 407 -12.68 10.44 -16.64
CA GLY A 407 -13.41 11.69 -16.80
C GLY A 407 -13.63 12.07 -18.27
N PRO A 408 -14.40 13.13 -18.52
CA PRO A 408 -14.89 13.52 -19.85
C PRO A 408 -13.87 14.25 -20.72
N ASN A 409 -12.76 14.75 -20.17
CA ASN A 409 -11.74 15.46 -20.94
C ASN A 409 -10.83 14.47 -21.68
N PRO A 410 -10.90 14.36 -23.02
CA PRO A 410 -9.85 13.72 -23.76
C PRO A 410 -8.54 14.50 -23.55
N LEU A 411 -7.44 13.78 -23.35
CA LEU A 411 -6.12 14.40 -23.29
C LEU A 411 -5.88 15.28 -24.53
N PRO A 412 -5.33 16.49 -24.39
CA PRO A 412 -5.02 17.32 -25.55
C PRO A 412 -4.05 16.57 -26.49
N GLY A 413 -4.41 16.53 -27.78
CA GLY A 413 -3.72 15.75 -28.83
C GLY A 413 -4.59 14.60 -29.36
N ASN A 414 -5.64 14.95 -30.12
CA ASN A 414 -6.37 14.01 -30.95
C ASN A 414 -5.53 13.65 -32.18
N GLU A 415 -4.80 12.54 -32.11
CA GLU A 415 -4.50 11.71 -33.28
C GLU A 415 -5.30 10.41 -33.12
N GLU A 416 -5.89 9.91 -34.21
CA GLU A 416 -6.81 8.77 -34.22
C GLU A 416 -6.22 7.54 -33.49
N TRP A 417 -7.01 6.97 -32.58
CA TRP A 417 -6.59 5.96 -31.61
C TRP A 417 -6.74 4.53 -32.15
N GLU A 418 -5.75 3.67 -31.92
CA GLU A 418 -5.96 2.22 -32.00
C GLU A 418 -6.64 1.75 -30.71
N GLU A 419 -7.91 1.36 -30.80
CA GLU A 419 -8.58 0.57 -29.76
C GLU A 419 -7.93 -0.83 -29.72
N VAL A 420 -6.88 -0.99 -28.92
CA VAL A 420 -6.32 -2.33 -28.68
C VAL A 420 -7.25 -3.04 -27.71
N GLN A 421 -8.20 -3.80 -28.25
CA GLN A 421 -8.99 -4.72 -27.43
C GLN A 421 -8.08 -5.81 -26.89
N TYR A 422 -7.81 -5.76 -25.59
CA TYR A 422 -7.23 -6.90 -24.88
C TYR A 422 -8.28 -8.01 -24.84
N ASP A 423 -8.00 -9.13 -25.49
CA ASP A 423 -8.84 -10.31 -25.37
C ASP A 423 -8.63 -10.90 -23.96
N VAL A 424 -9.66 -10.78 -23.13
CA VAL A 424 -9.66 -11.17 -21.71
C VAL A 424 -9.68 -12.71 -21.55
N SER A 425 -9.58 -13.49 -22.65
CA SER A 425 -9.85 -14.93 -22.64
C SER A 425 -8.65 -15.88 -22.69
N SER A 426 -7.40 -15.43 -22.64
CA SER A 426 -6.25 -16.36 -22.62
C SER A 426 -5.48 -16.28 -21.31
N ASN A 427 -5.94 -17.06 -20.33
CA ASN A 427 -5.23 -17.36 -19.09
C ASN A 427 -4.12 -18.42 -19.32
N ASP A 428 -3.31 -18.23 -20.36
CA ASP A 428 -2.19 -19.12 -20.70
C ASP A 428 -0.88 -18.37 -20.53
N GLY A 429 -0.31 -18.50 -19.33
CA GLY A 429 1.02 -18.02 -19.01
C GLY A 429 1.62 -18.89 -17.91
N VAL A 430 2.32 -19.96 -18.31
CA VAL A 430 3.28 -20.62 -17.43
C VAL A 430 4.39 -19.61 -17.15
N TYR A 431 4.41 -19.04 -15.94
CA TYR A 431 5.44 -18.09 -15.52
C TYR A 431 6.69 -18.85 -15.05
N GLU A 432 7.70 -18.93 -15.91
CA GLU A 432 9.08 -19.18 -15.49
C GLU A 432 9.75 -17.83 -15.16
N GLY A 433 10.42 -17.76 -14.00
CA GLY A 433 11.34 -16.67 -13.65
C GLY A 433 11.02 -15.97 -12.34
N ASP A 434 11.73 -16.37 -11.28
CA ASP A 434 11.73 -15.75 -9.97
C ASP A 434 12.17 -14.28 -10.04
N LEU A 435 11.26 -13.35 -9.73
CA LEU A 435 11.58 -12.03 -9.24
C LEU A 435 10.95 -11.90 -7.85
N ASP A 436 11.66 -12.44 -6.85
CA ASP A 436 11.45 -12.01 -5.47
C ASP A 436 12.05 -10.59 -5.39
N ASP A 437 11.21 -9.59 -5.11
CA ASP A 437 11.58 -8.16 -5.09
C ASP A 437 12.67 -7.80 -4.06
N ASP A 438 13.28 -8.75 -3.37
CA ASP A 438 14.25 -8.52 -2.28
C ASP A 438 15.70 -8.92 -2.61
N ASP A 439 15.96 -9.49 -3.79
CA ASP A 439 17.31 -9.88 -4.21
C ASP A 439 17.78 -9.12 -5.45
N SER A 440 18.81 -8.30 -5.25
CA SER A 440 19.60 -7.66 -6.29
C SER A 440 20.41 -8.72 -7.03
N ASN A 441 19.83 -9.36 -8.05
CA ASN A 441 20.61 -10.00 -9.11
C ASN A 441 19.81 -10.00 -10.42
N PHE A 442 20.28 -9.14 -11.31
CA PHE A 442 19.77 -8.88 -12.65
C PHE A 442 20.19 -10.02 -13.58
N VAL A 443 19.22 -10.68 -14.21
CA VAL A 443 19.47 -11.49 -15.41
C VAL A 443 18.47 -11.07 -16.47
N GLU A 444 19.03 -10.42 -17.49
CA GLU A 444 18.38 -9.96 -18.70
C GLU A 444 17.97 -11.15 -19.56
N SER A 445 16.70 -11.21 -19.98
CA SER A 445 16.35 -11.88 -21.23
C SER A 445 15.08 -11.30 -21.85
N ALA A 446 15.33 -10.58 -22.94
CA ALA A 446 14.60 -10.55 -24.20
C ALA A 446 13.08 -10.27 -24.18
N MET A 447 12.74 -9.00 -24.46
CA MET A 447 12.01 -8.71 -25.68
C MET A 447 12.74 -7.60 -26.45
N THR A 448 13.31 -8.02 -27.57
CA THR A 448 14.02 -7.17 -28.54
C THR A 448 13.06 -6.19 -29.22
N GLU A 449 13.49 -4.93 -29.19
CA GLU A 449 13.32 -3.89 -30.22
C GLU A 449 12.04 -3.90 -31.06
N ARG A 450 11.17 -2.92 -30.78
CA ARG A 450 10.78 -1.99 -31.84
C ARG A 450 11.12 -0.57 -31.41
N THR A 451 12.13 -0.04 -32.09
CA THR A 451 12.48 1.36 -32.17
C THR A 451 11.34 2.14 -32.84
N HIS A 452 10.58 2.90 -32.05
CA HIS A 452 10.10 4.23 -32.41
C HIS A 452 9.47 4.89 -31.17
N SER A 453 9.73 6.18 -31.02
CA SER A 453 9.12 7.07 -30.03
C SER A 453 7.60 7.10 -30.23
N GLU A 454 6.82 6.28 -29.53
CA GLU A 454 5.36 6.32 -29.63
C GLU A 454 4.71 6.39 -28.24
N LYS A 455 3.91 7.43 -28.08
CA LYS A 455 3.08 7.69 -26.91
C LYS A 455 1.98 6.64 -26.88
N HIS A 456 2.13 5.61 -26.04
CA HIS A 456 1.15 4.54 -25.95
C HIS A 456 0.02 4.96 -25.01
N ARG A 457 -1.05 5.49 -25.60
CA ARG A 457 -2.34 5.69 -24.94
C ARG A 457 -3.25 4.52 -25.27
N LEU A 458 -3.96 3.97 -24.29
CA LEU A 458 -4.87 2.83 -24.46
C LEU A 458 -6.21 3.13 -23.81
N THR A 459 -7.32 2.97 -24.53
CA THR A 459 -8.67 3.12 -23.96
C THR A 459 -9.21 1.78 -23.49
N ILE A 460 -9.70 1.71 -22.26
CA ILE A 460 -10.31 0.51 -21.67
C ILE A 460 -11.72 0.81 -21.15
N ARG A 461 -12.54 -0.24 -20.97
CA ARG A 461 -13.82 -0.12 -20.25
C ARG A 461 -13.56 0.09 -18.76
N PHE A 462 -14.36 0.95 -18.14
CA PHE A 462 -14.26 1.26 -16.72
C PHE A 462 -15.64 1.41 -16.08
N GLY A 463 -15.82 0.86 -14.87
CA GLY A 463 -17.13 0.84 -14.20
C GLY A 463 -18.18 0.11 -15.04
N ASP A 464 -19.44 0.52 -14.90
CA ASP A 464 -20.58 -0.11 -15.59
C ASP A 464 -20.55 0.19 -17.11
N ASN A 465 -20.50 1.47 -17.47
CA ASN A 465 -20.64 1.96 -18.86
C ASN A 465 -19.57 3.01 -19.25
N GLY A 466 -18.57 3.24 -18.40
CA GLY A 466 -17.53 4.24 -18.60
C GLY A 466 -16.35 3.75 -19.43
N GLN A 467 -15.47 4.68 -19.75
CA GLN A 467 -14.17 4.42 -20.36
C GLN A 467 -13.08 5.09 -19.55
N ALA A 468 -11.87 4.56 -19.66
CA ALA A 468 -10.67 5.12 -19.06
C ALA A 468 -9.52 5.12 -20.07
N THR A 469 -8.63 6.09 -19.96
CA THR A 469 -7.41 6.16 -20.78
C THR A 469 -6.19 5.80 -19.94
N LEU A 470 -5.44 4.79 -20.37
CA LEU A 470 -4.14 4.45 -19.82
C LEU A 470 -3.04 5.21 -20.56
N VAL A 471 -2.09 5.78 -19.82
CA VAL A 471 -0.91 6.46 -20.37
C VAL A 471 0.33 5.87 -19.71
N GLY A 472 1.28 5.39 -20.51
CA GLY A 472 2.53 4.84 -20.01
C GLY A 472 3.74 5.59 -20.56
N ILE A 473 4.69 5.95 -19.69
CA ILE A 473 6.01 6.47 -20.08
C ILE A 473 7.10 5.44 -19.79
N SER A 474 8.15 5.38 -20.61
CA SER A 474 9.31 4.53 -20.33
C SER A 474 10.23 5.15 -19.28
N CYS A 475 10.71 4.32 -18.35
CA CYS A 475 11.62 4.66 -17.26
C CYS A 475 12.99 3.98 -17.44
N PRO A 476 13.81 4.33 -18.44
CA PRO A 476 15.14 3.75 -18.59
C PRO A 476 16.01 3.98 -17.34
N GLN A 477 16.87 3.00 -17.03
CA GLN A 477 17.83 3.03 -15.93
C GLN A 477 19.00 3.98 -16.19
#